data_AF-B9TCG7-F1
#
_entry.id   AF-B9TCG7-F1
#
_cell.length_a   1.000
_cell.length_b   1.000
_cell.length_c   1.000
_cell.angle_alpha   90.00
_cell.angle_beta   90.00
_cell.angle_gamma   90.00
#
_symmetry.space_group_name_H-M   'P 1'
#
loop_
_entity.id
_entity.type
_entity.pdbx_description
1 polymer ?
#
loop_
_entity_poly.entity_id
_entity_poly.type
_entity_poly.pdbx_seq_one_letter_code
_entity_poly.pdbx_strand_id
1 'polypeptide(L)'
;MGADADLISTEDTSQQARLHYHVKAGPSSQTLWASLYRTVGLVKPEALRVGLGWDAIGQTSTAPSGPTVSVTNYFSLICAIFVVVVLLYIWLIRGSAADVFRDSPLPAWWADAFKDREELKSRLRIQPTTHTIPPSMQQTWKTKAREFLKANPSYKDFNPADEEAYSQQAQEALDGKPVTTDVDQAKAYFGLVLSNDEWKPVRGTFSLSRVQLGLWFMFAICAGVFLWIVYGDLPAIDGSLLGLLGISTVTTVGSLAVDRNAGGRPYSPSQGLFADLVTGFNDDKQQIHRLQAVVVNILLLAVGIVHVAQSLTYPTFDSTWLGFLGISGVALVVGKQYLES
;
A
#
# COMPACT_ATOMS: atom_id res chain seq x y z
N MET A 1 22.76 -34.43 18.67
CA MET A 1 21.94 -33.55 17.79
C MET A 1 20.64 -34.28 17.56
N GLY A 2 19.50 -33.70 17.96
CA GLY A 2 18.21 -34.37 17.82
C GLY A 2 17.90 -34.61 16.35
N ALA A 3 17.71 -35.87 15.97
CA ALA A 3 17.20 -36.19 14.65
C ALA A 3 15.72 -35.77 14.60
N ASP A 4 15.30 -35.04 13.58
CA ASP A 4 13.87 -34.77 13.31
C ASP A 4 13.18 -36.03 12.72
N ALA A 5 13.66 -37.20 13.13
CA ALA A 5 13.20 -38.51 12.70
C ALA A 5 13.12 -39.42 13.92
N ASP A 6 11.91 -39.88 14.24
CA ASP A 6 11.67 -40.83 15.31
C ASP A 6 11.74 -42.25 14.74
N LEU A 7 12.56 -43.13 15.30
CA LEU A 7 12.53 -44.55 14.95
C LEU A 7 11.22 -45.17 15.47
N ILE A 8 10.39 -45.68 14.56
CA ILE A 8 9.11 -46.31 14.89
C ILE A 8 9.31 -47.79 15.23
N SER A 9 10.05 -48.51 14.39
CA SER A 9 10.26 -49.95 14.55
C SER A 9 11.49 -50.44 13.79
N THR A 10 12.03 -51.55 14.27
CA THR A 10 13.09 -52.31 13.61
C THR A 10 12.59 -53.72 13.34
N GLU A 11 12.66 -54.16 12.10
CA GLU A 11 12.28 -55.51 11.69
C GLU A 11 13.54 -56.23 11.18
N ASP A 12 14.01 -57.21 11.94
CA ASP A 12 15.14 -58.04 11.53
C ASP A 12 14.62 -59.19 10.65
N THR A 13 14.96 -59.12 9.37
CA THR A 13 14.82 -60.26 8.46
C THR A 13 16.10 -61.08 8.45
N SER A 14 16.03 -62.35 8.04
CA SER A 14 17.15 -63.29 8.03
C SER A 14 18.39 -62.83 7.24
N GLN A 15 18.27 -61.78 6.42
CA GLN A 15 19.38 -61.20 5.66
C GLN A 15 19.56 -59.67 5.83
N GLN A 16 18.60 -58.95 6.41
CA GLN A 16 18.63 -57.47 6.47
C GLN A 16 17.85 -56.93 7.68
N ALA A 17 18.34 -55.84 8.27
CA ALA A 17 17.58 -55.04 9.23
C ALA A 17 16.79 -53.95 8.50
N ARG A 18 15.47 -53.95 8.65
CA ARG A 18 14.59 -52.90 8.12
C ARG A 18 14.29 -51.89 9.22
N LEU A 19 14.61 -50.61 8.98
CA LEU A 19 14.39 -49.53 9.92
C LEU A 19 13.23 -48.65 9.44
N HIS A 20 12.24 -48.41 10.31
CA HIS A 20 11.09 -47.57 10.01
C HIS A 20 11.21 -46.26 10.77
N TYR A 21 11.23 -45.13 10.06
CA TYR A 21 11.35 -43.80 10.66
C TYR A 21 10.11 -42.94 10.37
N HIS A 22 9.69 -42.15 11.36
CA HIS A 22 8.77 -41.04 11.19
C HIS A 22 9.59 -39.76 11.07
N VAL A 23 9.76 -39.25 9.85
CA VAL A 23 10.42 -37.96 9.63
C VAL A 23 9.39 -36.84 9.80
N LYS A 24 9.70 -35.88 10.66
CA LYS A 24 8.90 -34.67 10.87
C LYS A 24 9.69 -33.45 10.41
N ALA A 25 8.99 -32.39 10.02
CA ALA A 25 9.64 -31.09 9.86
C ALA A 25 10.00 -30.55 11.25
N GLY A 26 11.30 -30.41 11.50
CA GLY A 26 11.84 -29.83 12.72
C GLY A 26 13.02 -28.91 12.43
N PRO A 27 13.64 -28.31 13.47
CA PRO A 27 14.70 -27.33 13.30
C PRO A 27 15.94 -27.85 12.56
N SER A 28 16.24 -29.16 12.65
CA SER A 28 17.44 -29.77 12.06
C SER A 28 17.26 -30.13 10.58
N SER A 29 16.01 -30.28 10.12
CA SER A 29 15.60 -30.67 8.77
C SER A 29 14.94 -29.54 7.99
N GLN A 30 14.80 -28.36 8.62
CA GLN A 30 14.09 -27.20 8.09
C GLN A 30 14.55 -26.80 6.68
N THR A 31 15.86 -26.74 6.44
CA THR A 31 16.44 -26.38 5.14
C THR A 31 16.12 -27.41 4.04
N LEU A 32 16.09 -28.70 4.40
CA LEU A 32 15.73 -29.77 3.47
C LEU A 32 14.26 -29.66 3.06
N TRP A 33 13.37 -29.41 4.02
CA TRP A 33 11.97 -29.18 3.75
C TRP A 33 11.77 -27.92 2.89
N ALA A 34 12.39 -26.79 3.25
CA ALA A 34 12.39 -25.54 2.47
C ALA A 34 12.75 -25.75 0.98
N SER A 35 13.76 -26.59 0.71
CA SER A 35 14.19 -26.94 -0.65
C SER A 35 13.12 -27.73 -1.43
N LEU A 36 12.46 -28.69 -0.78
CA LEU A 36 11.38 -29.47 -1.38
C LEU A 36 10.18 -28.58 -1.73
N TYR A 37 9.76 -27.70 -0.82
CA TYR A 37 8.63 -26.82 -1.11
C TYR A 37 8.89 -25.90 -2.32
N ARG A 38 10.13 -25.36 -2.45
CA ARG A 38 10.50 -24.48 -3.58
C ARG A 38 10.48 -25.17 -4.94
N THR A 39 10.80 -26.46 -4.98
CA THR A 39 10.90 -27.23 -6.23
C THR A 39 9.55 -27.78 -6.68
N VAL A 40 8.68 -28.11 -5.74
CA VAL A 40 7.46 -28.88 -5.97
C VAL A 40 6.17 -28.04 -5.89
N GLY A 41 6.18 -26.99 -5.05
CA GLY A 41 4.97 -26.25 -4.67
C GLY A 41 4.12 -26.98 -3.61
N LEU A 42 2.96 -26.41 -3.26
CA LEU A 42 2.12 -26.90 -2.15
C LEU A 42 1.18 -28.06 -2.49
N VAL A 43 0.78 -28.19 -3.75
CA VAL A 43 -0.43 -28.94 -4.12
C VAL A 43 -0.11 -30.25 -4.84
N LYS A 44 1.07 -30.36 -5.44
CA LYS A 44 1.44 -31.54 -6.22
C LYS A 44 2.12 -32.57 -5.31
N PRO A 45 1.58 -33.79 -5.19
CA PRO A 45 2.30 -34.88 -4.55
C PRO A 45 3.58 -35.15 -5.35
N GLU A 46 4.73 -35.13 -4.68
CA GLU A 46 6.00 -35.48 -5.32
C GLU A 46 6.68 -36.66 -4.65
N ALA A 47 7.45 -37.38 -5.46
CA ALA A 47 8.21 -38.51 -5.00
C ALA A 47 9.38 -38.02 -4.14
N LEU A 48 9.30 -38.22 -2.83
CA LEU A 48 10.40 -37.90 -1.93
C LEU A 48 11.53 -38.92 -2.14
N ARG A 49 12.67 -38.46 -2.64
CA ARG A 49 13.90 -39.27 -2.69
C ARG A 49 14.65 -39.10 -1.38
N VAL A 50 14.57 -40.10 -0.52
CA VAL A 50 15.34 -40.15 0.72
C VAL A 50 16.60 -40.97 0.50
N GLY A 51 17.75 -40.40 0.84
CA GLY A 51 19.03 -41.11 0.91
C GLY A 51 19.40 -41.33 2.37
N LEU A 52 19.90 -42.52 2.69
CA LEU A 52 20.51 -42.80 3.99
C LEU A 52 22.03 -42.76 3.83
N GLY A 53 22.68 -41.96 4.66
CA GLY A 53 24.14 -41.90 4.78
C GLY A 53 24.54 -42.33 6.19
N TRP A 54 25.56 -43.17 6.30
CA TRP A 54 26.24 -43.46 7.56
C TRP A 54 27.47 -42.59 7.65
N ASP A 55 27.70 -41.99 8.82
CA ASP A 55 28.88 -41.16 9.04
C ASP A 55 30.16 -41.99 8.89
N ALA A 56 31.11 -41.42 8.13
CA ALA A 56 32.36 -41.97 7.64
C ALA A 56 32.30 -43.02 6.48
N ILE A 57 32.55 -42.53 5.26
CA ILE A 57 33.18 -43.25 4.12
C ILE A 57 32.29 -44.26 3.33
N GLY A 58 31.01 -44.42 3.66
CA GLY A 58 30.12 -45.38 2.98
C GLY A 58 29.36 -44.86 1.75
N GLN A 59 29.07 -45.76 0.79
CA GLN A 59 28.19 -45.51 -0.36
C GLN A 59 26.78 -45.08 0.09
N THR A 60 26.26 -44.01 -0.50
CA THR A 60 24.87 -43.58 -0.31
C THR A 60 23.92 -44.53 -1.05
N SER A 61 22.97 -45.12 -0.33
CA SER A 61 21.90 -45.92 -0.95
C SER A 61 20.66 -45.05 -1.13
N THR A 62 20.07 -45.10 -2.34
CA THR A 62 18.83 -44.38 -2.66
C THR A 62 17.70 -45.39 -2.81
N ALA A 63 16.57 -45.15 -2.13
CA ALA A 63 15.38 -45.98 -2.30
C ALA A 63 14.67 -45.59 -3.63
N PRO A 64 14.29 -46.56 -4.51
CA PRO A 64 13.77 -46.23 -5.84
C PRO A 64 12.34 -45.66 -5.87
N SER A 65 11.54 -45.88 -4.82
CA SER A 65 10.11 -45.51 -4.81
C SER A 65 9.52 -45.61 -3.40
N GLY A 66 8.58 -44.74 -3.02
CA GLY A 66 7.79 -44.98 -1.81
C GLY A 66 6.78 -43.91 -1.41
N PRO A 67 7.14 -42.89 -0.61
CA PRO A 67 6.13 -41.98 -0.06
C PRO A 67 6.02 -40.67 -0.85
N THR A 68 4.78 -40.31 -1.21
CA THR A 68 4.42 -38.93 -1.52
C THR A 68 4.27 -38.16 -0.20
N VAL A 69 5.00 -37.07 -0.02
CA VAL A 69 4.89 -36.26 1.20
C VAL A 69 4.07 -35.01 0.91
N SER A 70 3.05 -34.76 1.75
CA SER A 70 2.36 -33.47 1.78
C SER A 70 3.25 -32.47 2.50
N VAL A 71 3.99 -31.72 1.71
CA VAL A 71 4.88 -30.64 2.16
C VAL A 71 4.00 -29.42 2.45
N THR A 72 3.09 -29.45 3.44
CA THR A 72 2.49 -28.27 4.11
C THR A 72 1.34 -28.69 4.98
N ASN A 73 1.24 -28.05 6.15
CA ASN A 73 0.09 -28.13 7.02
C ASN A 73 -0.94 -27.06 6.60
N TYR A 74 -2.19 -27.47 6.33
CA TYR A 74 -3.31 -26.55 6.06
C TYR A 74 -3.44 -25.43 7.09
N PHE A 75 -3.12 -25.72 8.36
CA PHE A 75 -3.11 -24.72 9.42
C PHE A 75 -2.10 -23.60 9.16
N SER A 76 -0.86 -23.93 8.76
CA SER A 76 0.17 -22.94 8.46
C SER A 76 -0.23 -22.07 7.26
N LEU A 77 -0.82 -22.67 6.22
CA LEU A 77 -1.32 -21.95 5.06
C LEU A 77 -2.45 -20.96 5.43
N ILE A 78 -3.41 -21.39 6.25
CA ILE A 78 -4.50 -20.53 6.73
C ILE A 78 -3.94 -19.38 7.57
N CYS A 79 -2.99 -19.65 8.47
CA CYS A 79 -2.30 -18.62 9.25
C CYS A 79 -1.56 -17.63 8.36
N ALA A 80 -0.83 -18.10 7.34
CA ALA A 80 -0.11 -17.25 6.41
C ALA A 80 -1.05 -16.30 5.66
N ILE A 81 -2.15 -16.84 5.12
CA ILE A 81 -3.18 -16.06 4.42
C ILE A 81 -3.82 -15.04 5.37
N PHE A 82 -4.16 -15.45 6.59
CA PHE A 82 -4.75 -14.56 7.59
C PHE A 82 -3.84 -13.38 7.91
N VAL A 83 -2.55 -13.63 8.16
CA VAL A 83 -1.57 -12.58 8.45
C VAL A 83 -1.44 -11.62 7.25
N VAL A 84 -1.37 -12.15 6.03
CA VAL A 84 -1.34 -11.33 4.81
C VAL A 84 -2.59 -10.44 4.69
N VAL A 85 -3.78 -10.97 4.93
CA VAL A 85 -5.04 -10.21 4.88
C VAL A 85 -5.05 -9.10 5.95
N VAL A 86 -4.58 -9.38 7.16
CA VAL A 86 -4.47 -8.37 8.23
C VAL A 86 -3.50 -7.26 7.83
N LEU A 87 -2.33 -7.61 7.27
CA LEU A 87 -1.37 -6.61 6.80
C LEU A 87 -1.95 -5.72 5.69
N LEU A 88 -2.62 -6.33 4.70
CA LEU A 88 -3.30 -5.58 3.64
C LEU A 88 -4.41 -4.68 4.18
N TYR A 89 -5.19 -5.16 5.14
CA TYR A 89 -6.24 -4.37 5.79
C TYR A 89 -5.65 -3.16 6.53
N ILE A 90 -4.58 -3.36 7.31
CA ILE A 90 -3.88 -2.27 8.01
C ILE A 90 -3.33 -1.27 6.99
N TRP A 91 -2.70 -1.76 5.92
CA TRP A 91 -2.14 -0.92 4.87
C TRP A 91 -3.22 -0.10 4.15
N LEU A 92 -4.35 -0.70 3.80
CA LEU A 92 -5.47 0.00 3.16
C LEU A 92 -6.08 1.07 4.07
N ILE A 93 -6.30 0.77 5.35
CA ILE A 93 -6.89 1.74 6.29
C ILE A 93 -5.91 2.87 6.59
N ARG A 94 -4.66 2.54 6.94
CA ARG A 94 -3.68 3.57 7.28
C ARG A 94 -3.26 4.36 6.04
N GLY A 95 -3.15 3.71 4.89
CA GLY A 95 -2.84 4.32 3.61
C GLY A 95 -3.93 5.27 3.11
N SER A 96 -5.22 4.91 3.28
CA SER A 96 -6.34 5.79 2.93
C SER A 96 -6.55 6.91 3.93
N ALA A 97 -6.25 6.67 5.22
CA ALA A 97 -6.34 7.67 6.27
C ALA A 97 -5.15 8.64 6.28
N ALA A 98 -4.00 8.27 5.74
CA ALA A 98 -2.82 9.14 5.66
C ALA A 98 -2.68 9.80 4.28
N ASP A 99 -1.94 10.90 4.22
CA ASP A 99 -1.65 11.60 2.96
C ASP A 99 -0.37 11.10 2.27
N VAL A 100 0.14 9.95 2.72
CA VAL A 100 1.39 9.33 2.24
C VAL A 100 1.36 9.14 0.71
N PHE A 101 0.23 8.69 0.17
CA PHE A 101 0.08 8.39 -1.26
C PHE A 101 -0.46 9.54 -2.10
N ARG A 102 -0.59 10.76 -1.54
CA ARG A 102 -1.19 11.92 -2.21
C ARG A 102 -0.13 12.91 -2.68
N ASP A 103 -0.36 13.58 -3.80
CA ASP A 103 0.63 14.48 -4.41
C ASP A 103 0.89 15.74 -3.57
N SER A 104 -0.17 16.34 -3.01
CA SER A 104 -0.12 17.56 -2.22
C SER A 104 -0.73 17.36 -0.82
N PRO A 105 -0.14 17.96 0.24
CA PRO A 105 -0.80 18.03 1.54
C PRO A 105 -2.07 18.89 1.45
N LEU A 106 -2.93 18.77 2.47
CA LEU A 106 -4.07 19.66 2.62
C LEU A 106 -3.59 21.13 2.74
N PRO A 107 -4.19 22.07 1.99
CA PRO A 107 -3.96 23.49 2.16
C PRO A 107 -4.17 23.94 3.61
N ALA A 108 -3.38 24.91 4.06
CA ALA A 108 -3.45 25.42 5.44
C ALA A 108 -4.86 25.90 5.82
N TRP A 109 -5.58 26.53 4.89
CA TRP A 109 -6.92 27.06 5.12
C TRP A 109 -7.95 26.00 5.53
N TRP A 110 -7.80 24.73 5.10
CA TRP A 110 -8.66 23.64 5.58
C TRP A 110 -8.42 23.33 7.07
N ALA A 111 -7.15 23.29 7.47
CA ALA A 111 -6.75 23.01 8.85
C ALA A 111 -7.12 24.18 9.76
N ASP A 112 -6.91 25.41 9.30
CA ASP A 112 -7.28 26.62 10.02
C ASP A 112 -8.81 26.69 10.22
N ALA A 113 -9.60 26.40 9.18
CA ALA A 113 -11.06 26.41 9.28
C ALA A 113 -11.56 25.39 10.32
N PHE A 114 -10.94 24.21 10.35
CA PHE A 114 -11.28 23.17 11.32
C PHE A 114 -10.93 23.59 12.75
N LYS A 115 -9.71 24.13 12.94
CA LYS A 115 -9.23 24.59 14.25
C LYS A 115 -10.11 25.70 14.81
N ASP A 116 -10.44 26.70 14.01
CA ASP A 116 -11.26 27.85 14.43
C ASP A 116 -12.70 27.43 14.72
N ARG A 117 -13.22 26.46 13.96
CA ARG A 117 -14.52 25.85 14.24
C ARG A 117 -14.54 25.12 15.58
N GLU A 118 -13.52 24.31 15.89
CA GLU A 118 -13.42 23.62 17.17
C GLU A 118 -13.24 24.60 18.33
N GLU A 119 -12.48 25.67 18.14
CA GLU A 119 -12.38 26.76 19.11
C GLU A 119 -13.76 27.40 19.37
N LEU A 120 -14.53 27.70 18.33
CA LEU A 120 -15.89 28.23 18.46
C LEU A 120 -16.83 27.27 19.20
N LYS A 121 -16.79 25.96 18.88
CA LYS A 121 -17.58 24.94 19.60
C LYS A 121 -17.23 24.91 21.08
N SER A 122 -15.94 24.99 21.42
CA SER A 122 -15.46 24.99 22.80
C SER A 122 -15.96 26.22 23.58
N ARG A 123 -15.92 27.41 22.96
CA ARG A 123 -16.42 28.67 23.55
C ARG A 123 -17.93 28.62 23.81
N LEU A 124 -18.67 27.90 22.97
CA LEU A 124 -20.11 27.69 23.09
C LEU A 124 -20.49 26.49 23.96
N ARG A 125 -19.51 25.78 24.55
CA ARG A 125 -19.71 24.55 25.34
C ARG A 125 -20.48 23.46 24.58
N ILE A 126 -20.34 23.43 23.26
CA ILE A 126 -20.86 22.34 22.43
C ILE A 126 -19.92 21.16 22.61
N GLN A 127 -20.43 19.99 22.99
CA GLN A 127 -19.59 18.82 23.20
C GLN A 127 -18.85 18.43 21.90
N PRO A 128 -17.56 18.03 21.97
CA PRO A 128 -16.78 17.67 20.78
C PRO A 128 -17.36 16.49 20.00
N THR A 129 -18.15 15.65 20.67
CA THR A 129 -18.81 14.47 20.11
C THR A 129 -20.05 14.81 19.29
N THR A 130 -20.57 16.04 19.37
CA THR A 130 -21.71 16.46 18.56
C THR A 130 -21.21 16.85 17.18
N HIS A 131 -21.44 15.95 16.21
CA HIS A 131 -21.03 16.12 14.81
C HIS A 131 -21.63 17.37 14.16
N THR A 132 -22.87 17.72 14.52
CA THR A 132 -23.62 18.85 13.96
C THR A 132 -23.94 19.91 15.02
N ILE A 133 -24.12 21.15 14.60
CA ILE A 133 -24.61 22.20 15.50
C ILE A 133 -26.10 21.94 15.79
N PRO A 134 -26.52 21.79 17.07
CA PRO A 134 -27.91 21.54 17.41
C PRO A 134 -28.84 22.61 16.82
N PRO A 135 -30.03 22.25 16.30
CA PRO A 135 -30.95 23.22 15.67
C PRO A 135 -31.26 24.44 16.55
N SER A 136 -31.39 24.23 17.87
CA SER A 136 -31.63 25.30 18.85
C SER A 136 -30.47 26.28 19.01
N MET A 137 -29.25 25.92 18.61
CA MET A 137 -28.05 26.73 18.75
C MET A 137 -27.53 27.30 17.42
N GLN A 138 -28.13 26.97 16.28
CA GLN A 138 -27.65 27.43 14.97
C GLN A 138 -27.61 28.96 14.84
N GLN A 139 -28.60 29.67 15.37
CA GLN A 139 -28.62 31.13 15.32
C GLN A 139 -27.53 31.74 16.22
N THR A 140 -27.35 31.17 17.42
CA THR A 140 -26.29 31.58 18.35
C THR A 140 -24.90 31.30 17.77
N TRP A 141 -24.74 30.14 17.14
CA TRP A 141 -23.53 29.73 16.41
C TRP A 141 -23.16 30.75 15.34
N LYS A 142 -24.07 31.03 14.39
CA LYS A 142 -23.83 32.00 13.32
C LYS A 142 -23.45 33.37 13.86
N THR A 143 -24.14 33.83 14.90
CA THR A 143 -23.85 35.13 15.53
C THR A 143 -22.45 35.16 16.12
N LYS A 144 -22.04 34.13 16.87
CA LYS A 144 -20.70 34.05 17.48
C LYS A 144 -19.60 33.81 16.46
N ALA A 145 -19.85 33.01 15.43
CA ALA A 145 -18.92 32.81 14.34
C ALA A 145 -18.64 34.13 13.59
N ARG A 146 -19.67 34.94 13.31
CA ARG A 146 -19.50 36.29 12.72
C ARG A 146 -18.70 37.23 13.62
N GLU A 147 -18.98 37.24 14.92
CA GLU A 147 -18.21 38.05 15.89
C GLU A 147 -16.74 37.63 15.91
N PHE A 148 -16.47 36.32 15.91
CA PHE A 148 -15.13 35.75 15.91
C PHE A 148 -14.35 36.11 14.64
N LEU A 149 -14.96 35.95 13.47
CA LEU A 149 -14.32 36.29 12.18
C LEU A 149 -14.01 37.79 12.09
N LYS A 150 -14.90 38.67 12.56
CA LYS A 150 -14.65 40.13 12.59
C LYS A 150 -13.56 40.54 13.57
N ALA A 151 -13.41 39.84 14.68
CA ALA A 151 -12.49 40.21 15.74
C ALA A 151 -11.03 39.86 15.41
N ASN A 152 -10.79 38.94 14.47
CA ASN A 152 -9.44 38.49 14.14
C ASN A 152 -8.83 39.35 13.02
N PRO A 153 -7.72 40.07 13.27
CA PRO A 153 -7.08 40.94 12.27
C PRO A 153 -6.56 40.21 11.03
N SER A 154 -6.43 38.88 11.08
CA SER A 154 -6.04 38.05 9.93
C SER A 154 -7.15 37.88 8.89
N TYR A 155 -8.42 38.21 9.23
CA TYR A 155 -9.59 38.02 8.36
C TYR A 155 -10.20 39.35 7.90
N LYS A 156 -9.36 40.30 7.45
CA LYS A 156 -9.80 41.66 7.07
C LYS A 156 -10.83 41.68 5.93
N ASP A 157 -10.87 40.63 5.14
CA ASP A 157 -11.75 40.50 3.97
C ASP A 157 -13.13 39.91 4.32
N PHE A 158 -13.39 39.62 5.60
CA PHE A 158 -14.68 39.11 6.04
C PHE A 158 -15.76 40.21 6.05
N ASN A 159 -16.79 40.01 5.24
CA ASN A 159 -17.96 40.88 5.14
C ASN A 159 -19.25 40.06 5.35
N PRO A 160 -20.06 40.37 6.38
CA PRO A 160 -21.31 39.66 6.63
C PRO A 160 -22.34 39.73 5.50
N ALA A 161 -22.24 40.73 4.61
CA ALA A 161 -23.14 40.85 3.46
C ALA A 161 -22.90 39.75 2.41
N ASP A 162 -21.70 39.14 2.41
CA ASP A 162 -21.27 38.16 1.41
C ASP A 162 -21.44 36.70 1.89
N GLU A 163 -22.24 36.46 2.94
CA GLU A 163 -22.42 35.12 3.54
C GLU A 163 -22.90 34.07 2.54
N GLU A 164 -23.73 34.44 1.57
CA GLU A 164 -24.19 33.55 0.51
C GLU A 164 -23.06 33.16 -0.46
N ALA A 165 -22.17 34.10 -0.78
CA ALA A 165 -20.99 33.80 -1.60
C ALA A 165 -20.01 32.89 -0.86
N TYR A 166 -19.86 33.08 0.46
CA TYR A 166 -19.01 32.22 1.30
C TYR A 166 -19.57 30.79 1.39
N SER A 167 -20.87 30.64 1.62
CA SER A 167 -21.49 29.31 1.68
C SER A 167 -21.41 28.59 0.33
N GLN A 168 -21.63 29.30 -0.78
CA GLN A 168 -21.47 28.74 -2.12
C GLN A 168 -20.03 28.25 -2.34
N GLN A 169 -19.02 29.08 -2.05
CA GLN A 169 -17.62 28.71 -2.25
C GLN A 169 -17.19 27.54 -1.36
N ALA A 170 -17.69 27.48 -0.13
CA ALA A 170 -17.45 26.36 0.77
C ALA A 170 -18.08 25.06 0.24
N GLN A 171 -19.30 25.13 -0.29
CA GLN A 171 -19.94 23.97 -0.91
C GLN A 171 -19.18 23.50 -2.14
N GLU A 172 -18.73 24.42 -3.00
CA GLU A 172 -17.91 24.08 -4.16
C GLU A 172 -16.60 23.39 -3.78
N ALA A 173 -15.96 23.84 -2.70
CA ALA A 173 -14.77 23.19 -2.17
C ALA A 173 -15.07 21.78 -1.63
N LEU A 174 -16.21 21.58 -0.97
CA LEU A 174 -16.67 20.29 -0.47
C LEU A 174 -17.11 19.33 -1.59
N ASP A 175 -17.63 19.88 -2.69
CA ASP A 175 -17.96 19.14 -3.90
C ASP A 175 -16.72 18.75 -4.74
N GLY A 176 -15.52 19.13 -4.27
CA GLY A 176 -14.25 18.81 -4.92
C GLY A 176 -13.93 19.70 -6.12
N LYS A 177 -14.54 20.90 -6.23
CA LYS A 177 -14.11 21.89 -7.22
C LYS A 177 -12.78 22.52 -6.79
N PRO A 178 -11.85 22.77 -7.72
CA PRO A 178 -10.55 23.34 -7.39
C PRO A 178 -10.70 24.80 -6.93
N VAL A 179 -10.16 25.12 -5.76
CA VAL A 179 -10.13 26.48 -5.19
C VAL A 179 -8.69 26.99 -5.18
N THR A 180 -8.28 27.66 -6.25
CA THR A 180 -6.88 27.98 -6.53
C THR A 180 -6.46 29.40 -6.18
N THR A 181 -7.39 30.34 -6.09
CA THR A 181 -7.07 31.75 -5.78
C THR A 181 -7.14 32.00 -4.27
N ASP A 182 -6.27 32.85 -3.75
CA ASP A 182 -6.26 33.21 -2.32
C ASP A 182 -7.61 33.81 -1.87
N VAL A 183 -8.26 34.55 -2.77
CA VAL A 183 -9.57 35.17 -2.54
C VAL A 183 -10.65 34.09 -2.38
N ASP A 184 -10.69 33.10 -3.27
CA ASP A 184 -11.71 32.04 -3.20
C ASP A 184 -11.41 31.06 -2.05
N GLN A 185 -10.14 30.86 -1.70
CA GLN A 185 -9.75 30.12 -0.49
C GLN A 185 -10.25 30.83 0.78
N ALA A 186 -10.12 32.16 0.86
CA ALA A 186 -10.64 32.93 1.98
C ALA A 186 -12.17 32.85 2.07
N LYS A 187 -12.89 32.93 0.95
CA LYS A 187 -14.34 32.75 0.90
C LYS A 187 -14.77 31.34 1.34
N ALA A 188 -14.10 30.30 0.83
CA ALA A 188 -14.36 28.91 1.24
C ALA A 188 -14.13 28.75 2.75
N TYR A 189 -13.02 29.28 3.26
CA TYR A 189 -12.69 29.30 4.68
C TYR A 189 -13.82 29.91 5.52
N PHE A 190 -14.30 31.11 5.17
CA PHE A 190 -15.38 31.78 5.90
C PHE A 190 -16.68 30.97 5.88
N GLY A 191 -17.03 30.38 4.73
CA GLY A 191 -18.23 29.56 4.59
C GLY A 191 -18.16 28.29 5.45
N LEU A 192 -17.00 27.65 5.52
CA LEU A 192 -16.79 26.47 6.36
C LEU A 192 -16.89 26.76 7.86
N VAL A 193 -16.35 27.90 8.31
CA VAL A 193 -16.47 28.34 9.71
C VAL A 193 -17.93 28.68 10.06
N LEU A 194 -18.67 29.28 9.13
CA LEU A 194 -20.09 29.63 9.32
C LEU A 194 -21.05 28.44 9.20
N SER A 195 -20.61 27.33 8.61
CA SER A 195 -21.46 26.15 8.36
C SER A 195 -22.02 25.52 9.64
N ASN A 196 -23.29 25.12 9.59
CA ASN A 196 -23.97 24.41 10.68
C ASN A 196 -23.69 22.89 10.62
N ASP A 197 -23.43 22.37 9.42
CA ASP A 197 -23.29 20.94 9.16
C ASP A 197 -21.85 20.47 9.35
N GLU A 198 -21.69 19.20 9.70
CA GLU A 198 -20.35 18.59 9.74
C GLU A 198 -19.79 18.53 8.32
N TRP A 199 -18.50 18.81 8.19
CA TRP A 199 -17.79 18.67 6.94
C TRP A 199 -16.46 17.99 7.17
N LYS A 200 -15.94 17.34 6.12
CA LYS A 200 -14.61 16.75 6.10
C LYS A 200 -13.83 17.36 4.95
N PRO A 201 -12.53 17.66 5.15
CA PRO A 201 -11.72 18.25 4.10
C PRO A 201 -11.59 17.27 2.93
N VAL A 202 -11.76 17.80 1.72
CA VAL A 202 -11.50 17.04 0.49
C VAL A 202 -9.99 16.92 0.33
N ARG A 203 -9.49 15.69 0.18
CA ARG A 203 -8.04 15.45 0.12
C ARG A 203 -7.50 15.59 -1.30
N GLY A 204 -6.20 15.83 -1.42
CA GLY A 204 -5.52 16.00 -2.70
C GLY A 204 -5.45 14.71 -3.53
N THR A 205 -5.21 14.83 -4.84
CA THR A 205 -5.11 13.70 -5.77
C THR A 205 -4.06 12.65 -5.37
N PHE A 206 -4.32 11.39 -5.72
CA PHE A 206 -3.35 10.30 -5.56
C PHE A 206 -2.17 10.40 -6.54
N SER A 207 -0.99 10.09 -6.02
CA SER A 207 0.26 10.05 -6.77
C SER A 207 0.50 8.66 -7.34
N LEU A 208 0.58 8.54 -8.67
CA LEU A 208 0.85 7.26 -9.33
C LEU A 208 2.16 6.62 -8.82
N SER A 209 3.24 7.38 -8.73
CA SER A 209 4.55 6.88 -8.30
C SER A 209 4.56 6.41 -6.84
N ARG A 210 3.90 7.15 -5.94
CA ARG A 210 3.82 6.76 -4.52
C ARG A 210 2.92 5.56 -4.30
N VAL A 211 1.81 5.46 -5.03
CA VAL A 211 0.92 4.29 -4.98
C VAL A 211 1.64 3.05 -5.53
N GLN A 212 2.36 3.18 -6.65
CA GLN A 212 3.19 2.09 -7.19
C GLN A 212 4.25 1.61 -6.20
N LEU A 213 5.00 2.54 -5.59
CA LEU A 213 6.00 2.21 -4.57
C LEU A 213 5.37 1.51 -3.36
N GLY A 214 4.26 2.05 -2.83
CA GLY A 214 3.54 1.46 -1.72
C GLY A 214 3.02 0.06 -2.01
N LEU A 215 2.50 -0.15 -3.23
CA LEU A 215 1.96 -1.43 -3.69
C LEU A 215 3.05 -2.49 -3.83
N TRP A 216 4.19 -2.18 -4.46
CA TRP A 216 5.30 -3.13 -4.60
C TRP A 216 6.00 -3.41 -3.28
N PHE A 217 6.13 -2.41 -2.43
CA PHE A 217 6.66 -2.59 -1.07
C PHE A 217 5.75 -3.51 -0.25
N MET A 218 4.43 -3.32 -0.33
CA MET A 218 3.48 -4.17 0.37
C MET A 218 3.48 -5.59 -0.21
N PHE A 219 3.56 -5.75 -1.54
CA PHE A 219 3.72 -7.05 -2.16
C PHE A 219 4.97 -7.79 -1.64
N ALA A 220 6.12 -7.10 -1.58
CA ALA A 220 7.37 -7.69 -1.11
C ALA A 220 7.28 -8.19 0.34
N ILE A 221 6.66 -7.39 1.24
CA ILE A 221 6.44 -7.76 2.64
C ILE A 221 5.43 -8.90 2.76
N CYS A 222 4.27 -8.80 2.10
CA CYS A 222 3.24 -9.85 2.16
C CYS A 222 3.77 -11.19 1.64
N ALA A 223 4.46 -11.18 0.50
CA ALA A 223 5.10 -12.37 -0.04
C ALA A 223 6.19 -12.90 0.89
N GLY A 224 7.03 -12.03 1.45
CA GLY A 224 8.09 -12.44 2.39
C GLY A 224 7.53 -13.11 3.66
N VAL A 225 6.51 -12.50 4.27
CA VAL A 225 5.83 -13.05 5.45
C VAL A 225 5.11 -14.35 5.11
N PHE A 226 4.41 -14.40 3.97
CA PHE A 226 3.75 -15.62 3.50
C PHE A 226 4.75 -16.77 3.34
N LEU A 227 5.84 -16.54 2.62
CA LEU A 227 6.88 -17.53 2.38
C LEU A 227 7.58 -17.93 3.67
N TRP A 228 7.85 -16.98 4.57
CA TRP A 228 8.43 -17.28 5.87
C TRP A 228 7.54 -18.17 6.73
N ILE A 229 6.22 -17.96 6.75
CA ILE A 229 5.29 -18.81 7.51
C ILE A 229 5.18 -20.21 6.88
N VAL A 230 5.18 -20.29 5.55
CA VAL A 230 5.10 -21.57 4.82
C VAL A 230 6.40 -22.38 4.93
N TYR A 231 7.56 -21.73 4.88
CA TYR A 231 8.88 -22.39 4.86
C TYR A 231 9.60 -22.46 6.20
N GLY A 232 9.26 -21.56 7.12
CA GLY A 232 10.03 -21.25 8.31
C GLY A 232 11.34 -20.48 8.05
N ASP A 233 11.69 -20.23 6.79
CA ASP A 233 12.88 -19.50 6.37
C ASP A 233 12.50 -18.32 5.45
N LEU A 234 13.17 -17.18 5.62
CA LEU A 234 12.88 -15.99 4.84
C LEU A 234 13.68 -16.04 3.53
N PRO A 235 13.04 -16.23 2.37
CA PRO A 235 13.76 -16.32 1.10
C PRO A 235 14.42 -14.97 0.76
N ALA A 236 15.58 -15.04 0.12
CA ALA A 236 16.25 -13.85 -0.41
C ALA A 236 15.35 -13.15 -1.43
N ILE A 237 15.28 -11.82 -1.34
CA ILE A 237 14.53 -10.99 -2.29
C ILE A 237 15.25 -11.02 -3.63
N ASP A 238 14.51 -11.30 -4.71
CA ASP A 238 15.07 -11.33 -6.05
C ASP A 238 15.50 -9.93 -6.53
N GLY A 239 16.59 -9.90 -7.32
CA GLY A 239 17.15 -8.66 -7.87
C GLY A 239 16.18 -7.89 -8.77
N SER A 240 15.26 -8.57 -9.46
CA SER A 240 14.22 -7.92 -10.27
C SER A 240 13.17 -7.19 -9.42
N LEU A 241 12.82 -7.73 -8.24
CA LEU A 241 11.89 -7.10 -7.31
C LEU A 241 12.54 -5.90 -6.59
N LEU A 242 13.82 -6.02 -6.23
CA LEU A 242 14.63 -4.88 -5.79
C LEU A 242 14.77 -3.83 -6.90
N GLY A 243 14.89 -4.28 -8.15
CA GLY A 243 14.87 -3.43 -9.34
C GLY A 243 13.55 -2.66 -9.48
N LEU A 244 12.39 -3.31 -9.30
CA LEU A 244 11.07 -2.67 -9.31
C LEU A 244 10.91 -1.63 -8.19
N LEU A 245 11.35 -1.96 -6.97
CA LEU A 245 11.37 -1.03 -5.84
C LEU A 245 12.33 0.14 -6.13
N GLY A 246 13.48 -0.13 -6.74
CA GLY A 246 14.47 0.85 -7.17
C GLY A 246 13.92 1.79 -8.24
N ILE A 247 13.29 1.27 -9.30
CA ILE A 247 12.62 2.05 -10.35
C ILE A 247 11.50 2.91 -9.75
N SER A 248 10.70 2.35 -8.84
CA SER A 248 9.63 3.09 -8.15
C SER A 248 10.20 4.23 -7.28
N THR A 249 11.35 3.99 -6.64
CA THR A 249 12.08 4.99 -5.83
C THR A 249 12.66 6.09 -6.72
N VAL A 250 13.32 5.74 -7.82
CA VAL A 250 13.87 6.68 -8.81
C VAL A 250 12.76 7.53 -9.41
N THR A 251 11.63 6.93 -9.76
CA THR A 251 10.46 7.66 -10.29
C THR A 251 9.90 8.64 -9.27
N THR A 252 9.83 8.23 -7.99
CA THR A 252 9.37 9.10 -6.89
C THR A 252 10.32 10.28 -6.70
N VAL A 253 11.63 10.03 -6.60
CA VAL A 253 12.64 11.08 -6.43
C VAL A 253 12.71 12.02 -7.64
N GLY A 254 12.64 11.48 -8.87
CA GLY A 254 12.58 12.27 -10.09
C GLY A 254 11.37 13.20 -10.13
N SER A 255 10.20 12.69 -9.73
CA SER A 255 8.99 13.52 -9.61
C SER A 255 9.16 14.62 -8.56
N LEU A 256 9.75 14.32 -7.40
CA LEU A 256 10.00 15.31 -6.34
C LEU A 256 11.05 16.36 -6.72
N ALA A 257 12.08 16.00 -7.49
CA ALA A 257 13.11 16.94 -7.95
C ALA A 257 12.52 17.96 -8.94
N VAL A 258 11.68 17.49 -9.85
CA VAL A 258 10.90 18.32 -10.76
C VAL A 258 9.92 19.21 -9.97
N ASP A 259 9.25 18.67 -8.96
CA ASP A 259 8.26 19.42 -8.17
C ASP A 259 8.90 20.50 -7.29
N ARG A 260 10.10 20.26 -6.74
CA ARG A 260 10.84 21.24 -5.94
C ARG A 260 11.29 22.44 -6.76
N ASN A 261 11.64 22.24 -8.03
CA ASN A 261 11.99 23.35 -8.93
C ASN A 261 10.77 24.13 -9.42
N ALA A 262 9.57 23.54 -9.35
CA ALA A 262 8.30 24.14 -9.79
C ALA A 262 7.48 24.79 -8.66
N GLY A 263 8.02 24.94 -7.44
CA GLY A 263 7.32 25.58 -6.31
C GLY A 263 6.31 24.69 -5.58
N GLY A 264 6.36 23.37 -5.75
CA GLY A 264 5.38 22.43 -5.21
C GLY A 264 4.13 22.33 -6.09
N ARG A 265 3.51 21.13 -6.15
CA ARG A 265 2.32 20.95 -6.96
C ARG A 265 1.13 21.69 -6.35
N PRO A 266 0.35 22.45 -7.15
CA PRO A 266 -0.88 23.06 -6.67
C PRO A 266 -1.84 21.96 -6.19
N TYR A 267 -2.51 22.23 -5.06
CA TYR A 267 -3.52 21.33 -4.53
C TYR A 267 -4.64 21.15 -5.56
N SER A 268 -4.94 19.89 -5.87
CA SER A 268 -6.06 19.48 -6.72
C SER A 268 -6.92 18.48 -5.95
N PRO A 269 -8.24 18.71 -5.81
CA PRO A 269 -9.13 17.77 -5.14
C PRO A 269 -9.15 16.39 -5.81
N SER A 270 -9.11 15.33 -5.01
CA SER A 270 -9.20 13.95 -5.48
C SER A 270 -10.58 13.66 -6.06
N GLN A 271 -10.62 13.06 -7.25
CA GLN A 271 -11.86 12.57 -7.89
C GLN A 271 -12.06 11.06 -7.68
N GLY A 272 -11.21 10.45 -6.86
CA GLY A 272 -11.18 9.02 -6.57
C GLY A 272 -9.92 8.35 -7.09
N LEU A 273 -9.57 7.19 -6.51
CA LEU A 273 -8.30 6.51 -6.76
C LEU A 273 -8.04 6.27 -8.26
N PHE A 274 -8.97 5.66 -8.99
CA PHE A 274 -8.76 5.32 -10.40
C PHE A 274 -8.71 6.56 -11.30
N ALA A 275 -9.58 7.55 -11.06
CA ALA A 275 -9.54 8.82 -11.78
C ALA A 275 -8.20 9.52 -11.55
N ASP A 276 -7.76 9.65 -10.31
CA ASP A 276 -6.49 10.30 -9.98
C ASP A 276 -5.28 9.58 -10.60
N LEU A 277 -5.29 8.24 -10.66
CA LEU A 277 -4.20 7.44 -11.24
C LEU A 277 -4.17 7.52 -12.77
N VAL A 278 -5.32 7.55 -13.44
CA VAL A 278 -5.41 7.52 -14.92
C VAL A 278 -5.45 8.93 -15.52
N THR A 279 -6.30 9.81 -14.99
CA THR A 279 -6.63 11.13 -15.56
C THR A 279 -6.03 12.31 -14.78
N GLY A 280 -5.25 12.06 -13.72
CA GLY A 280 -4.80 13.07 -12.75
C GLY A 280 -4.00 14.28 -13.25
N PHE A 281 -3.84 14.47 -14.57
CA PHE A 281 -3.35 15.71 -15.16
C PHE A 281 -4.28 16.13 -16.32
N ASN A 282 -4.70 17.40 -16.31
CA ASN A 282 -5.54 18.04 -17.35
C ASN A 282 -4.85 18.13 -18.73
N ASP A 283 -3.78 17.39 -18.96
CA ASP A 283 -3.01 17.38 -20.18
C ASP A 283 -3.19 16.03 -20.88
N ASP A 284 -3.99 16.01 -21.95
CA ASP A 284 -4.50 14.81 -22.64
C ASP A 284 -3.38 13.83 -23.05
N LYS A 285 -2.18 14.34 -23.34
CA LYS A 285 -1.02 13.53 -23.74
C LYS A 285 -0.46 12.66 -22.60
N GLN A 286 -0.61 13.07 -21.35
CA GLN A 286 -0.06 12.36 -20.20
C GLN A 286 -0.95 11.20 -19.74
N GLN A 287 -2.23 11.22 -20.09
CA GLN A 287 -3.21 10.22 -19.61
C GLN A 287 -2.95 8.82 -20.17
N ILE A 288 -2.50 8.71 -21.44
CA ILE A 288 -2.23 7.41 -22.08
C ILE A 288 -1.07 6.67 -21.42
N HIS A 289 0.03 7.37 -21.13
CA HIS A 289 1.20 6.77 -20.49
C HIS A 289 0.91 6.35 -19.04
N ARG A 290 0.06 7.09 -18.34
CA ARG A 290 -0.40 6.73 -16.99
C ARG A 290 -1.32 5.51 -17.00
N LEU A 291 -2.26 5.44 -17.95
CA LEU A 291 -3.11 4.27 -18.13
C LEU A 291 -2.26 3.02 -18.40
N GLN A 292 -1.30 3.11 -19.32
CA GLN A 292 -0.35 2.02 -19.60
C GLN A 292 0.38 1.60 -18.32
N ALA A 293 0.93 2.55 -17.58
CA ALA A 293 1.64 2.25 -16.33
C ALA A 293 0.73 1.57 -15.29
N VAL A 294 -0.51 2.02 -15.11
CA VAL A 294 -1.48 1.40 -14.20
C VAL A 294 -1.81 -0.03 -14.62
N VAL A 295 -2.15 -0.24 -15.89
CA VAL A 295 -2.51 -1.57 -16.43
C VAL A 295 -1.35 -2.56 -16.28
N VAL A 296 -0.13 -2.14 -16.61
CA VAL A 296 1.06 -3.01 -16.52
C VAL A 296 1.37 -3.35 -15.06
N ASN A 297 1.26 -2.37 -14.14
CA ASN A 297 1.47 -2.64 -12.72
C ASN A 297 0.46 -3.67 -12.17
N ILE A 298 -0.82 -3.54 -12.53
CA ILE A 298 -1.86 -4.50 -12.13
C ILE A 298 -1.57 -5.89 -12.71
N LEU A 299 -1.20 -5.97 -13.99
CA LEU A 299 -0.87 -7.23 -14.66
C LEU A 299 0.32 -7.92 -13.98
N LEU A 300 1.41 -7.21 -13.75
CA LEU A 300 2.61 -7.78 -13.11
C LEU A 300 2.38 -8.13 -11.65
N LEU A 301 1.59 -7.34 -10.92
CA LEU A 301 1.20 -7.70 -9.56
C LEU A 301 0.40 -8.99 -9.54
N ALA A 302 -0.59 -9.14 -10.43
CA ALA A 302 -1.40 -10.35 -10.52
C ALA A 302 -0.54 -11.58 -10.86
N VAL A 303 0.33 -11.48 -11.86
CA VAL A 303 1.29 -12.54 -12.22
C VAL A 303 2.21 -12.86 -11.04
N GLY A 304 2.71 -11.84 -10.33
CA GLY A 304 3.56 -12.00 -9.16
C GLY A 304 2.85 -12.74 -8.01
N ILE A 305 1.60 -12.40 -7.71
CA ILE A 305 0.79 -13.08 -6.68
C ILE A 305 0.56 -14.54 -7.06
N VAL A 306 0.18 -14.82 -8.31
CA VAL A 306 -0.01 -16.20 -8.79
C VAL A 306 1.29 -16.98 -8.73
N HIS A 307 2.41 -16.39 -9.13
CA HIS A 307 3.73 -17.03 -9.05
C HIS A 307 4.13 -17.33 -7.61
N VAL A 308 3.94 -16.41 -6.67
CA VAL A 308 4.20 -16.67 -5.23
C VAL A 308 3.31 -17.80 -4.72
N ALA A 309 2.03 -17.84 -5.11
CA ALA A 309 1.12 -18.89 -4.67
C ALA A 309 1.45 -20.27 -5.25
N GLN A 310 1.92 -20.34 -6.51
CA GLN A 310 2.16 -21.60 -7.22
C GLN A 310 3.60 -22.10 -7.05
N SER A 311 4.57 -21.20 -7.22
CA SER A 311 6.00 -21.48 -7.25
C SER A 311 6.68 -21.21 -5.91
N LEU A 312 5.94 -20.64 -4.94
CA LEU A 312 6.41 -20.32 -3.59
C LEU A 312 7.77 -19.58 -3.56
N THR A 313 8.04 -18.78 -4.57
CA THR A 313 9.28 -18.04 -4.69
C THR A 313 8.93 -16.62 -5.11
N TYR A 314 9.84 -15.69 -4.86
CA TYR A 314 9.68 -14.37 -5.43
C TYR A 314 9.65 -14.48 -6.97
N PRO A 315 8.76 -13.74 -7.64
CA PRO A 315 8.73 -13.72 -9.09
C PRO A 315 10.01 -13.09 -9.62
N THR A 316 10.57 -13.69 -10.67
CA THR A 316 11.63 -13.09 -11.47
C THR A 316 10.98 -12.42 -12.68
N PHE A 317 11.14 -11.11 -12.80
CA PHE A 317 10.64 -10.37 -13.95
C PHE A 317 11.75 -10.15 -14.97
N ASP A 318 11.44 -10.38 -16.24
CA ASP A 318 12.38 -10.15 -17.34
C ASP A 318 12.75 -8.67 -17.46
N SER A 319 14.01 -8.40 -17.81
CA SER A 319 14.56 -7.05 -17.91
C SER A 319 13.83 -6.19 -18.95
N THR A 320 13.22 -6.79 -19.97
CA THR A 320 12.41 -6.08 -20.98
C THR A 320 11.11 -5.55 -20.35
N TRP A 321 10.47 -6.31 -19.46
CA TRP A 321 9.28 -5.86 -18.73
C TRP A 321 9.61 -4.78 -17.70
N LEU A 322 10.76 -4.90 -17.04
CA LEU A 322 11.28 -3.85 -16.15
C LEU A 322 11.63 -2.58 -16.94
N GLY A 323 12.24 -2.73 -18.11
CA GLY A 323 12.54 -1.64 -19.03
C GLY A 323 11.28 -0.98 -19.56
N PHE A 324 10.23 -1.74 -19.86
CA PHE A 324 8.92 -1.22 -20.30
C PHE A 324 8.26 -0.34 -19.22
N LEU A 325 8.36 -0.76 -17.95
CA LEU A 325 7.95 0.06 -16.80
C LEU A 325 8.85 1.29 -16.61
N GLY A 326 10.16 1.10 -16.71
CA GLY A 326 11.16 2.15 -16.53
C GLY A 326 11.06 3.25 -17.58
N ILE A 327 10.90 2.91 -18.86
CA ILE A 327 10.73 3.87 -19.96
C ILE A 327 9.41 4.64 -19.80
N SER A 328 8.33 3.97 -19.37
CA SER A 328 7.04 4.63 -19.12
C SER A 328 7.10 5.63 -17.94
N GLY A 329 7.95 5.38 -16.94
CA GLY A 329 8.18 6.30 -15.81
C GLY A 329 9.21 7.39 -16.08
N VAL A 330 10.31 7.07 -16.77
CA VAL A 330 11.40 8.02 -17.11
C VAL A 330 10.97 8.97 -18.23
N ALA A 331 10.16 8.53 -19.20
CA ALA A 331 9.61 9.41 -20.22
C ALA A 331 8.74 10.53 -19.61
N LEU A 332 8.11 10.32 -18.45
CA LEU A 332 7.37 11.36 -17.73
C LEU A 332 8.29 12.41 -17.09
N VAL A 333 9.47 12.00 -16.61
CA VAL A 333 10.46 12.92 -16.00
C VAL A 333 11.25 13.67 -17.07
N VAL A 334 11.65 12.97 -18.14
CA VAL A 334 12.45 13.53 -19.24
C VAL A 334 11.59 14.36 -20.20
N GLY A 335 10.34 13.95 -20.47
CA GLY A 335 9.42 14.68 -21.33
C GLY A 335 9.08 16.07 -20.79
N LYS A 336 9.04 16.25 -19.46
CA LYS A 336 8.84 17.56 -18.85
C LYS A 336 10.09 18.46 -18.96
N GLN A 337 11.30 17.90 -18.81
CA GLN A 337 12.54 18.66 -18.99
C GLN A 337 12.77 19.13 -20.42
N TYR A 338 12.35 18.37 -21.44
CA TYR A 338 12.51 18.76 -22.84
C TYR A 338 11.47 19.78 -23.34
N LEU A 339 10.34 19.92 -22.65
CA LEU A 339 9.31 20.92 -22.99
C LEU A 339 9.54 22.26 -22.27
N GLU A 340 10.39 22.28 -21.22
CA GLU A 340 10.75 23.46 -20.44
C GLU A 340 12.18 23.99 -20.76
N SER A 341 12.85 23.44 -21.78
CA SER A 341 14.16 23.89 -22.30
C SER A 341 14.05 24.55 -23.68
#